data_AF-A0A7S2B238-F1
#
_entry.id   AF-A0A7S2B238-F1
#
_cell.length_a   1.000
_cell.length_b   1.000
_cell.length_c   1.000
_cell.angle_alpha   90.00
_cell.angle_beta   90.00
_cell.angle_gamma   90.00
#
_symmetry.space_group_name_H-M   'P 1'
#
loop_
_entity.id
_entity.type
_entity.pdbx_description
1 polymer ?
#
loop_
_entity_poly.entity_id
_entity_poly.type
_entity_poly.pdbx_seq_one_letter_code
_entity_poly.pdbx_strand_id
1 'polypeptide(L)'
;HDSLISVSDESYPCLVLDGLPNHQRHVFLTAEVLVTMRQALDSPSLNTDDHLKFQGLDASAGAQLMEVLGSEIDHRLPLDWPKTHGTVASLAAQMSNRVTELKPEWRGKPKGA
;
A
#
# COMPACT_ATOMS: atom_id res chain seq x y z
N HIS A 1 -4.58 35.96 12.14
CA HIS A 1 -5.50 34.82 12.23
C HIS A 1 -5.17 33.95 11.02
N ASP A 2 -4.14 33.11 11.17
CA ASP A 2 -3.70 32.18 10.13
C ASP A 2 -4.88 31.27 9.82
N SER A 3 -5.49 31.49 8.65
CA SER A 3 -6.42 30.54 8.08
C SER A 3 -5.58 29.37 7.60
N LEU A 4 -5.30 28.44 8.52
CA LEU A 4 -4.88 27.08 8.23
C LEU A 4 -5.79 26.57 7.11
N ILE A 5 -5.25 26.55 5.89
CA ILE A 5 -5.82 25.76 4.81
C ILE A 5 -5.68 24.33 5.31
N SER A 6 -6.74 23.82 5.92
CA SER A 6 -6.97 22.40 6.10
C SER A 6 -7.01 21.83 4.69
N VAL A 7 -5.84 21.50 4.13
CA VAL A 7 -5.78 20.60 2.99
C VAL A 7 -6.44 19.34 3.53
N SER A 8 -7.63 19.03 3.01
CA SER A 8 -8.22 17.71 3.23
C SER A 8 -7.09 16.72 2.99
N ASP A 9 -6.92 15.82 3.94
CA ASP A 9 -5.94 14.73 4.01
C ASP A 9 -6.12 13.78 2.81
N GLU A 10 -5.99 14.32 1.60
CA GLU A 10 -6.02 13.60 0.35
C GLU A 10 -4.59 13.21 0.08
N SER A 11 -4.24 12.00 0.54
CA SER A 11 -2.98 11.34 0.26
C SER A 11 -2.68 11.37 -1.24
N TYR A 12 -1.81 12.28 -1.66
CA TYR A 12 -1.34 12.41 -3.05
C TYR A 12 -0.92 11.05 -3.66
N PRO A 13 -0.24 10.13 -2.94
CA PRO A 13 0.11 8.82 -3.48
C PRO A 13 -1.11 7.96 -3.85
N CYS A 14 -2.12 7.88 -2.98
CA CYS A 14 -3.34 7.12 -3.25
C CYS A 14 -4.14 7.68 -4.43
N LEU A 15 -4.23 9.02 -4.55
CA LEU A 15 -4.88 9.66 -5.69
C LEU A 15 -4.18 9.33 -7.03
N VAL A 16 -2.85 9.35 -7.03
CA VAL A 16 -2.06 8.99 -8.22
C VAL A 16 -2.29 7.52 -8.57
N LEU A 17 -2.21 6.62 -7.59
CA LEU A 17 -2.38 5.18 -7.79
C LEU A 17 -3.79 4.81 -8.25
N ASP A 18 -4.84 5.46 -7.74
CA ASP A 18 -6.22 5.26 -8.18
C ASP A 18 -6.41 5.66 -9.66
N GLY A 19 -5.82 6.79 -10.06
CA GLY A 19 -5.86 7.28 -11.45
C GLY A 19 -5.14 6.40 -12.47
N LEU A 20 -4.31 5.45 -12.04
CA LEU A 20 -3.62 4.52 -12.93
C LEU A 20 -4.54 3.38 -13.41
N PRO A 21 -4.40 2.94 -14.68
CA PRO A 21 -4.96 1.68 -15.15
C PRO A 21 -4.55 0.52 -14.24
N ASN A 22 -5.47 -0.43 -14.01
CA ASN A 22 -5.28 -1.55 -13.08
C ASN A 22 -3.93 -2.26 -13.28
N HIS A 23 -3.55 -2.56 -14.52
CA HIS A 23 -2.27 -3.22 -14.82
C HIS A 23 -1.07 -2.39 -14.36
N GLN A 24 -1.08 -1.06 -14.59
CA GLN A 24 0.03 -0.19 -14.21
C GLN A 24 0.15 -0.06 -12.70
N ARG A 25 -0.99 0.09 -12.02
CA ARG A 25 -1.05 0.12 -10.55
C ARG A 25 -0.52 -1.17 -9.94
N HIS A 26 -0.93 -2.32 -10.50
CA HIS A 26 -0.48 -3.62 -10.02
C HIS A 26 1.03 -3.81 -10.22
N VAL A 27 1.58 -3.42 -11.37
CA VAL A 27 3.02 -3.47 -11.63
C VAL A 27 3.78 -2.57 -10.65
N PHE A 28 3.31 -1.33 -10.45
CA PHE A 28 3.92 -0.39 -9.51
C PHE A 28 3.94 -0.95 -8.08
N LEU A 29 2.79 -1.38 -7.56
CA LEU A 29 2.67 -1.92 -6.21
C LEU A 29 3.46 -3.22 -6.04
N THR A 30 3.55 -4.04 -7.08
CA THR A 30 4.38 -5.25 -7.05
C THR A 30 5.86 -4.90 -6.92
N ALA A 31 6.33 -3.89 -7.66
CA ALA A 31 7.71 -3.40 -7.54
C ALA A 31 7.98 -2.83 -6.15
N GLU A 32 7.08 -2.01 -5.63
CA GLU A 32 7.20 -1.41 -4.29
C GLU A 32 7.32 -2.49 -3.20
N VAL A 33 6.36 -3.41 -3.16
CA VAL A 33 6.37 -4.52 -2.19
C VAL A 33 7.63 -5.36 -2.32
N LEU A 34 8.07 -5.65 -3.56
CA LEU A 34 9.26 -6.44 -3.79
C LEU A 34 10.53 -5.74 -3.28
N VAL A 35 10.68 -4.45 -3.56
CA VAL A 35 11.85 -3.66 -3.12
C VAL A 35 11.89 -3.58 -1.60
N THR A 36 10.77 -3.22 -0.98
CA THR A 36 10.66 -3.09 0.48
C THR A 36 10.91 -4.44 1.17
N MET A 37 10.42 -5.55 0.61
CA MET A 37 10.69 -6.88 1.15
C MET A 37 12.15 -7.31 1.01
N ARG A 38 12.79 -7.04 -0.13
CA ARG A 38 14.21 -7.37 -0.32
C ARG A 38 15.10 -6.62 0.67
N GLN A 39 14.76 -5.37 0.97
CA GLN A 39 15.45 -4.56 1.97
C GLN A 39 15.19 -5.05 3.39
N ALA A 40 13.93 -5.34 3.74
CA ALA A 40 13.56 -5.80 5.07
C ALA A 40 14.12 -7.19 5.43
N LEU A 41 14.23 -8.08 4.43
CA LEU A 41 14.69 -9.45 4.60
C LEU A 41 16.18 -9.66 4.27
N ASP A 42 16.88 -8.61 3.83
CA ASP A 42 18.25 -8.68 3.30
C ASP A 42 18.42 -9.81 2.25
N SER A 43 17.41 -9.98 1.39
CA SER A 43 17.30 -11.11 0.46
C SER A 43 17.12 -10.61 -0.97
N PRO A 44 18.19 -10.24 -1.69
CA PRO A 44 18.10 -9.63 -3.02
C PRO A 44 17.56 -10.58 -4.09
N SER A 45 17.61 -11.90 -3.85
CA SER A 45 17.11 -12.93 -4.77
C SER A 45 15.61 -13.21 -4.64
N LEU A 46 14.91 -12.59 -3.69
CA LEU A 46 13.47 -12.76 -3.49
C LEU A 46 12.72 -12.45 -4.79
N ASN A 47 11.82 -13.33 -5.20
CA ASN A 47 10.98 -13.19 -6.37
C ASN A 47 9.51 -12.91 -6.01
N THR A 48 8.70 -12.50 -6.97
CA THR A 48 7.29 -12.12 -6.76
C THR A 48 6.41 -13.24 -6.23
N ASP A 49 6.75 -14.48 -6.59
CA ASP A 49 6.00 -15.69 -6.27
C ASP A 49 6.57 -16.44 -5.07
N ASP A 50 7.68 -15.94 -4.49
CA ASP A 50 8.27 -16.57 -3.33
C ASP A 50 7.35 -16.43 -2.12
N HIS A 51 7.20 -17.54 -1.41
CA HIS A 51 6.38 -17.59 -0.22
C HIS A 51 7.11 -16.96 0.96
N LEU A 52 6.58 -15.85 1.47
CA LEU A 52 7.21 -15.01 2.49
C LEU A 52 7.50 -15.74 3.79
N LYS A 53 6.63 -16.69 4.17
CA LYS A 53 6.83 -17.54 5.36
C LYS A 53 8.10 -18.39 5.30
N PHE A 54 8.60 -18.72 4.11
CA PHE A 54 9.82 -19.50 3.92
C PHE A 54 11.06 -18.60 3.75
N GLN A 55 10.87 -17.29 3.71
CA GLN A 55 11.92 -16.27 3.53
C GLN A 55 12.31 -15.62 4.86
N GLY A 56 11.92 -16.22 5.99
CA GLY A 56 12.23 -15.72 7.33
C GLY A 56 11.35 -14.56 7.79
N LEU A 57 10.25 -14.27 7.10
CA LEU A 57 9.33 -13.22 7.52
C LEU A 57 8.54 -13.68 8.76
N ASP A 58 8.92 -13.16 9.93
CA ASP A 58 8.18 -13.35 11.16
C ASP A 58 7.01 -12.35 11.30
N ALA A 59 6.24 -12.50 12.38
CA ALA A 59 5.06 -11.65 12.62
C ALA A 59 5.41 -10.17 12.83
N SER A 60 6.56 -9.88 13.44
CA SER A 60 6.99 -8.52 13.76
C SER A 60 7.49 -7.82 12.50
N ALA A 61 8.38 -8.48 11.76
CA ALA A 61 8.91 -8.00 10.50
C ALA A 61 7.79 -7.80 9.46
N GLY A 62 6.82 -8.72 9.41
CA GLY A 62 5.63 -8.57 8.57
C GLY A 62 4.80 -7.33 8.93
N ALA A 63 4.56 -7.09 10.21
CA ALA A 63 3.82 -5.92 10.66
C ALA A 63 4.56 -4.61 10.32
N GLN A 64 5.86 -4.53 10.62
CA GLN A 64 6.70 -3.37 10.31
C GLN A 64 6.74 -3.08 8.81
N LEU A 65 6.77 -4.12 7.98
CA LEU A 65 6.71 -3.98 6.53
C LEU A 65 5.38 -3.36 6.08
N MET A 66 4.26 -3.78 6.67
CA MET A 66 2.96 -3.18 6.37
C MET A 66 2.86 -1.72 6.83
N GLU A 67 3.57 -1.33 7.88
CA GLU A 67 3.65 0.08 8.31
C GLU A 67 4.43 0.93 7.30
N VAL A 68 5.54 0.42 6.76
CA VAL A 68 6.31 1.11 5.71
C VAL A 68 5.48 1.26 4.44
N LEU A 69 4.93 0.16 3.93
CA LEU A 69 4.08 0.17 2.72
C LEU A 69 2.84 1.04 2.91
N GLY A 70 2.25 1.03 4.10
CA GLY A 70 1.12 1.88 4.44
C GLY A 70 1.50 3.36 4.46
N SER A 71 2.70 3.70 4.92
CA SER A 71 3.20 5.07 4.91
C SER A 71 3.47 5.59 3.49
N GLU A 72 3.92 4.72 2.57
CA GLU A 72 4.19 5.08 1.17
C GLU A 72 2.92 5.42 0.39
N ILE A 73 1.81 4.76 0.71
CA ILE A 73 0.48 5.09 0.17
C ILE A 73 -0.32 6.02 1.07
N ASP A 74 0.26 6.46 2.18
CA ASP A 74 -0.34 7.32 3.21
C ASP A 74 -1.70 6.79 3.71
N HIS A 75 -1.79 5.46 3.88
CA HIS A 75 -2.97 4.75 4.40
C HIS A 75 -2.59 3.57 5.29
N ARG A 76 -3.33 3.37 6.38
CA ARG A 76 -3.11 2.19 7.25
C ARG A 76 -3.51 0.91 6.55
N LEU A 77 -2.56 -0.02 6.47
CA LEU A 77 -2.75 -1.37 5.96
C LEU A 77 -2.87 -2.38 7.12
N PRO A 78 -3.62 -3.49 6.94
CA PRO A 78 -3.68 -4.54 7.95
C PRO A 78 -2.34 -5.25 8.13
N LEU A 79 -1.90 -5.39 9.38
CA LEU A 79 -0.58 -5.93 9.74
C LEU A 79 -0.48 -7.45 9.54
N ASP A 80 -1.61 -8.16 9.45
CA ASP A 80 -1.66 -9.60 9.21
C ASP A 80 -1.57 -9.97 7.72
N TRP A 81 -1.63 -8.99 6.82
CA TRP A 81 -1.64 -9.24 5.38
C TRP A 81 -0.46 -10.05 4.85
N PRO A 82 0.79 -9.91 5.32
CA PRO A 82 1.88 -10.76 4.84
C PRO A 82 1.71 -12.24 5.18
N LYS A 83 0.94 -12.56 6.23
CA LYS A 83 0.58 -13.94 6.59
C LYS A 83 -0.58 -14.46 5.74
N THR A 84 -1.56 -13.60 5.50
CA THR A 84 -2.79 -13.92 4.74
C THR A 84 -2.50 -14.01 3.23
N HIS A 85 -1.68 -13.10 2.72
CA HIS A 85 -1.24 -12.97 1.33
C HIS A 85 0.23 -13.35 1.24
N GLY A 86 0.46 -14.66 1.18
CA GLY A 86 1.77 -15.25 1.44
C GLY A 86 2.83 -15.06 0.35
N THR A 87 2.61 -14.23 -0.67
CA THR A 87 3.58 -13.88 -1.73
C THR A 87 3.54 -12.39 -2.04
N VAL A 88 4.61 -11.83 -2.59
CA VAL A 88 4.67 -10.41 -3.02
C VAL A 88 3.54 -10.09 -4.01
N ALA A 89 3.32 -10.95 -5.01
CA ALA A 89 2.28 -10.75 -6.02
C ALA A 89 0.87 -10.71 -5.43
N SER A 90 0.57 -11.62 -4.49
CA SER A 90 -0.74 -11.66 -3.83
C SER A 90 -0.96 -10.46 -2.91
N LEU A 91 0.09 -10.01 -2.21
CA LEU A 91 0.03 -8.81 -1.38
C LEU A 91 -0.18 -7.54 -2.22
N ALA A 92 0.56 -7.39 -3.31
CA ALA A 92 0.41 -6.27 -4.23
C ALA A 92 -0.97 -6.23 -4.91
N ALA A 93 -1.55 -7.39 -5.23
CA ALA A 93 -2.93 -7.48 -5.73
C ALA A 93 -3.93 -6.97 -4.68
N GLN A 94 -3.77 -7.39 -3.41
CA GLN A 94 -4.63 -6.94 -2.32
C GLN A 94 -4.51 -5.43 -2.07
N MET A 95 -3.29 -4.89 -2.11
CA MET A 95 -3.04 -3.45 -2.01
C MET A 95 -3.68 -2.69 -3.18
N SER A 96 -3.57 -3.21 -4.41
CA SER A 96 -4.16 -2.58 -5.60
C SER A 96 -5.69 -2.46 -5.50
N ASN A 97 -6.34 -3.50 -4.97
CA ASN A 97 -7.77 -3.48 -4.71
C ASN A 97 -8.10 -2.47 -3.61
N ARG A 98 -7.32 -2.47 -2.52
CA ARG A 98 -7.54 -1.55 -1.40
C ARG A 98 -7.46 -0.08 -1.82
N VAL A 99 -6.48 0.28 -2.63
CA VAL A 99 -6.34 1.66 -3.15
C VAL A 99 -7.62 2.13 -3.85
N THR A 100 -8.31 1.27 -4.61
CA THR A 100 -9.57 1.65 -5.29
C THR A 100 -10.78 1.73 -4.36
N GLU A 101 -10.72 1.05 -3.21
CA GLU A 101 -11.76 1.14 -2.19
C GLU A 101 -11.61 2.41 -1.35
N LEU A 102 -10.39 2.92 -1.21
CA LEU A 102 -10.03 4.11 -0.44
C LEU A 102 -10.44 5.42 -1.12
N LYS A 103 -11.49 5.41 -1.95
CA LYS A 103 -11.99 6.60 -2.64
C LYS A 103 -12.00 7.77 -1.66
N PRO A 104 -11.38 8.92 -2.00
CA PRO A 104 -11.61 10.13 -1.22
C PRO A 104 -13.13 10.32 -1.20
N GLU A 105 -13.72 10.43 -0.02
CA GLU A 105 -15.08 10.93 0.07
C GLU A 105 -15.05 12.29 -0.61
N TRP A 106 -15.45 12.38 -1.87
CA TRP A 106 -15.73 13.66 -2.51
C TRP A 106 -16.91 14.26 -1.75
N ARG A 107 -16.62 14.97 -0.66
CA ARG A 107 -17.57 15.85 0.03
C ARG A 107 -17.80 17.12 -0.80
N GLY A 108 -17.91 16.99 -2.13
CA GLY A 108 -18.51 18.00 -2.99
C GLY A 108 -20.03 17.83 -3.00
N LYS A 109 -20.68 17.99 -1.85
CA LYS A 109 -22.03 18.54 -1.85
C LYS A 109 -21.90 19.99 -1.38
N PRO A 110 -22.18 20.99 -2.24
CA PRO A 110 -22.46 22.32 -1.71
C PRO A 110 -23.67 22.18 -0.79
N LYS A 111 -23.44 22.29 0.52
CA LYS A 111 -24.51 22.59 1.46
C LYS A 111 -24.83 24.07 1.28
N GLY A 112 -25.95 24.35 0.61
CA GLY A 112 -26.60 25.65 0.64
C GLY A 112 -26.47 26.46 -0.63
N ALA A 113 -27.54 26.44 -1.43
CA ALA A 113 -28.15 27.63 -2.01
C ALA A 113 -29.67 27.39 -2.02
#